data_AF-F2R329-F1
#
_entry.id   AF-F2R329-F1
#
_cell.length_a   1.000
_cell.length_b   1.000
_cell.length_c   1.000
_cell.angle_alpha   90.00
_cell.angle_beta   90.00
_cell.angle_gamma   90.00
#
_symmetry.space_group_name_H-M   'P 1'
#
loop_
_entity.id
_entity.type
_entity.pdbx_description
1 polymer ?
#
loop_
_entity_poly.entity_id
_entity_poly.type
_entity_poly.pdbx_seq_one_letter_code
_entity_poly.pdbx_strand_id
1 'polypeptide(L)'
;MTDNTPVPGPRRDMAMHNDWWESGWEHVLPRQGFPLTMLISTACQPGFTGSLDDLLQESFDGHWNMIGGDLDGALTFSWPDEEWDYEAAPEGREACEAAHWEQFSALLTTAGFPVPKSVRDLSELYLTWGLASREETPDGTRWSMPAALPLPGELLSLDPELTARLDGMRTGPLLDALIDHLVGDLGEPAETLTSLDRLAAATGQDVDDVRLALAELVSSGDARVQRGEEPADAARLAAHRRFRLVMDWQHYHENRIQVTRG
;
A
#
# COMPACT_ATOMS: atom_id res chain seq x y z
N MET A 1 -36.02 41.66 -12.72
CA MET A 1 -35.55 40.33 -12.27
C MET A 1 -34.06 40.45 -12.08
N THR A 2 -33.54 39.97 -10.96
CA THR A 2 -32.10 39.85 -10.71
C THR A 2 -31.76 38.38 -10.86
N ASP A 3 -30.86 38.04 -11.78
CA ASP A 3 -30.30 36.69 -11.84
C ASP A 3 -29.46 36.47 -10.59
N ASN A 4 -29.97 35.64 -9.68
CA ASN A 4 -29.13 35.01 -8.67
C ASN A 4 -28.39 33.86 -9.34
N THR A 5 -27.28 34.18 -10.03
CA THR A 5 -26.28 33.16 -10.36
C THR A 5 -25.92 32.43 -9.06
N PRO A 6 -26.10 31.10 -8.97
CA PRO A 6 -25.77 30.40 -7.74
C PRO A 6 -24.28 30.57 -7.46
N VAL A 7 -23.95 31.08 -6.27
CA VAL A 7 -22.58 31.04 -5.78
C VAL A 7 -22.20 29.56 -5.69
N PRO A 8 -21.08 29.11 -6.28
CA PRO A 8 -20.64 27.73 -6.14
C PRO A 8 -20.59 27.34 -4.66
N GLY A 9 -21.01 26.11 -4.35
CA GLY A 9 -20.83 25.56 -3.01
C GLY A 9 -19.33 25.53 -2.65
N PRO A 10 -18.98 25.41 -1.36
CA PRO A 10 -17.60 25.10 -0.99
C PRO A 10 -17.19 23.82 -1.73
N ARG A 11 -16.10 23.88 -2.50
CA ARG A 11 -15.52 22.69 -3.14
C ARG A 11 -15.18 21.66 -2.06
N ARG A 12 -15.34 20.38 -2.38
CA ARG A 12 -14.98 19.27 -1.48
C ARG A 12 -13.49 19.32 -1.17
N ASP A 13 -13.14 19.10 0.09
CA ASP A 13 -11.76 18.82 0.46
C ASP A 13 -11.35 17.47 -0.14
N MET A 14 -10.19 17.37 -0.78
CA MET A 14 -9.71 16.11 -1.33
C MET A 14 -9.39 15.13 -0.19
N ALA A 15 -10.00 13.94 -0.23
CA ALA A 15 -9.65 12.83 0.65
C ALA A 15 -8.57 11.94 0.01
N MET A 16 -7.87 11.19 0.86
CA MET A 16 -6.98 10.10 0.46
C MET A 16 -7.31 8.87 1.29
N HIS A 17 -7.12 7.67 0.71
CA HIS A 17 -7.29 6.43 1.44
C HIS A 17 -6.08 6.20 2.36
N ASN A 18 -6.32 6.01 3.67
CA ASN A 18 -5.24 5.87 4.67
C ASN A 18 -4.25 4.75 4.29
N ASP A 19 -4.79 3.59 3.89
CA ASP A 19 -4.07 2.35 3.59
C ASP A 19 -3.35 2.37 2.22
N TRP A 20 -3.33 3.49 1.49
CA TRP A 20 -2.67 3.54 0.17
C TRP A 20 -1.16 3.25 0.24
N TRP A 21 -0.47 3.82 1.22
CA TRP A 21 0.98 3.62 1.40
C TRP A 21 1.28 2.24 2.00
N GLU A 22 0.47 1.79 2.95
CA GLU A 22 0.64 0.50 3.65
C GLU A 22 0.35 -0.71 2.74
N SER A 23 -0.61 -0.58 1.81
CA SER A 23 -0.88 -1.58 0.76
C SER A 23 0.15 -1.63 -0.38
N GLY A 24 1.00 -0.60 -0.52
CA GLY A 24 2.13 -0.60 -1.47
C GLY A 24 1.78 -0.47 -2.97
N TRP A 25 0.53 -0.13 -3.32
CA TRP A 25 0.10 0.00 -4.72
C TRP A 25 0.87 1.05 -5.53
N GLU A 26 1.46 2.06 -4.87
CA GLU A 26 2.31 3.07 -5.51
C GLU A 26 3.61 2.53 -6.13
N HIS A 27 3.98 1.28 -5.83
CA HIS A 27 5.12 0.60 -6.43
C HIS A 27 4.79 -0.28 -7.62
N VAL A 28 3.50 -0.44 -7.94
CA VAL A 28 3.01 -1.39 -8.94
C VAL A 28 2.18 -0.71 -10.03
N LEU A 29 1.53 0.40 -9.71
CA LEU A 29 0.67 1.13 -10.66
C LEU A 29 1.41 2.25 -11.40
N PRO A 30 0.92 2.63 -12.60
CA PRO A 30 1.24 3.91 -13.22
C PRO A 30 0.96 5.08 -12.26
N ARG A 31 1.66 6.18 -12.47
CA ARG A 31 1.76 7.31 -11.53
C ARG A 31 0.43 8.06 -11.31
N GLN A 32 -0.55 7.85 -12.18
CA GLN A 32 -1.93 8.31 -12.03
C GLN A 32 -2.74 7.51 -10.99
N GLY A 33 -2.24 6.37 -10.48
CA GLY A 33 -2.91 5.57 -9.45
C GLY A 33 -3.13 6.32 -8.12
N PHE A 34 -2.13 7.10 -7.69
CA PHE A 34 -2.26 7.96 -6.49
C PHE A 34 -3.38 9.02 -6.64
N PRO A 35 -3.40 9.89 -7.66
CA PRO A 35 -4.48 10.86 -7.84
C PRO A 35 -5.83 10.22 -8.17
N LEU A 36 -5.87 9.06 -8.86
CA LEU A 36 -7.11 8.30 -9.04
C LEU A 36 -7.67 7.80 -7.70
N THR A 37 -6.80 7.31 -6.80
CA THR A 37 -7.17 6.93 -5.44
C THR A 37 -7.70 8.13 -4.65
N MET A 38 -7.07 9.30 -4.74
CA MET A 38 -7.61 10.54 -4.16
C MET A 38 -9.00 10.90 -4.71
N LEU A 39 -9.19 10.80 -6.04
CA LEU A 39 -10.45 11.14 -6.69
C LEU A 39 -11.58 10.19 -6.26
N ILE A 40 -11.34 8.88 -6.24
CA ILE A 40 -12.30 7.88 -5.76
C ILE A 40 -12.56 8.06 -4.26
N SER A 41 -11.52 8.27 -3.43
CA SER A 41 -11.68 8.56 -1.99
C SER A 41 -12.56 9.78 -1.73
N THR A 42 -12.46 10.79 -2.60
CA THR A 42 -13.28 12.00 -2.54
C THR A 42 -14.71 11.74 -3.04
N ALA A 43 -14.91 10.87 -4.04
CA ALA A 43 -16.21 10.40 -4.49
C ALA A 43 -16.93 9.52 -3.43
N CYS A 44 -16.19 8.90 -2.51
CA CYS A 44 -16.74 8.16 -1.38
C CYS A 44 -17.28 9.05 -0.24
N GLN A 45 -17.11 10.37 -0.31
CA GLN A 45 -17.56 11.28 0.74
C GLN A 45 -19.10 11.36 0.85
N PRO A 46 -19.67 11.54 2.06
CA PRO A 46 -21.09 11.74 2.24
C PRO A 46 -21.66 12.86 1.37
N GLY A 47 -22.75 12.58 0.66
CA GLY A 47 -23.42 13.54 -0.21
C GLY A 47 -22.68 13.82 -1.52
N PHE A 48 -21.72 12.98 -1.95
CA PHE A 48 -21.41 12.84 -3.36
C PHE A 48 -22.29 11.74 -4.00
N THR A 49 -22.77 11.99 -5.21
CA THR A 49 -23.46 11.01 -6.06
C THR A 49 -23.30 11.48 -7.51
N GLY A 50 -22.62 10.69 -8.34
CA GLY A 50 -22.18 11.10 -9.67
C GLY A 50 -20.99 10.28 -10.20
N SER A 51 -20.59 10.55 -11.43
CA SER A 51 -19.40 9.95 -12.06
C SER A 51 -18.09 10.60 -11.56
N LEU A 52 -16.95 9.98 -11.86
CA LEU A 52 -15.65 10.61 -11.61
C LEU A 52 -15.43 11.85 -12.50
N ASP A 53 -16.05 11.89 -13.68
CA ASP A 53 -16.07 13.06 -14.57
C ASP A 53 -16.82 14.24 -13.92
N ASP A 54 -17.97 13.98 -13.27
CA ASP A 54 -18.72 15.00 -12.53
C ASP A 54 -17.89 15.59 -11.37
N LEU A 55 -17.15 14.74 -10.63
CA LEU A 55 -16.29 15.18 -9.53
C LEU A 55 -15.07 15.98 -10.02
N LEU A 56 -14.48 15.56 -11.15
CA LEU A 56 -13.39 16.30 -11.81
C LEU A 56 -13.89 17.68 -12.31
N GLN A 57 -15.14 17.74 -12.80
CA GLN A 57 -15.79 18.98 -13.21
C GLN A 57 -16.15 19.89 -12.02
N GLU A 58 -16.59 19.34 -10.89
CA GLU A 58 -16.91 20.07 -9.64
C GLU A 58 -15.63 20.68 -9.01
N SER A 59 -14.54 19.91 -8.97
CA SER A 59 -13.37 20.19 -8.14
C SER A 59 -12.24 20.90 -8.91
N PHE A 60 -12.04 20.52 -10.18
CA PHE A 60 -10.89 20.90 -11.01
C PHE A 60 -11.31 21.52 -12.36
N ASP A 61 -12.57 21.94 -12.48
CA ASP A 61 -13.14 22.54 -13.70
C ASP A 61 -13.00 21.63 -14.96
N GLY A 62 -12.82 20.32 -14.75
CA GLY A 62 -12.67 19.29 -15.79
C GLY A 62 -11.24 18.90 -16.13
N HIS A 63 -10.21 19.52 -15.52
CA HIS A 63 -8.80 19.26 -15.86
C HIS A 63 -7.88 19.28 -14.63
N TRP A 64 -7.19 18.16 -14.37
CA TRP A 64 -6.25 18.02 -13.25
C TRP A 64 -4.91 17.42 -13.70
N ASN A 65 -3.85 18.24 -13.66
CA ASN A 65 -2.51 17.83 -14.13
C ASN A 65 -1.99 16.52 -13.49
N MET A 66 -2.28 16.26 -12.21
CA MET A 66 -1.76 15.06 -11.54
C MET A 66 -2.34 13.77 -12.12
N ILE A 67 -3.60 13.80 -12.58
CA ILE A 67 -4.24 12.63 -13.21
C ILE A 67 -3.91 12.52 -14.72
N GLY A 68 -3.12 13.44 -15.28
CA GLY A 68 -2.82 13.49 -16.72
C GLY A 68 -3.74 14.39 -17.54
N GLY A 69 -4.61 15.17 -16.89
CA GLY A 69 -5.61 16.03 -17.54
C GLY A 69 -7.02 15.60 -17.17
N ASP A 70 -7.64 14.79 -18.02
CA ASP A 70 -8.95 14.18 -17.80
C ASP A 70 -8.85 12.64 -17.63
N LEU A 71 -9.98 11.95 -17.52
CA LEU A 71 -9.99 10.49 -17.32
C LEU A 71 -9.64 9.70 -18.59
N ASP A 72 -9.74 10.30 -19.78
CA ASP A 72 -9.32 9.68 -21.04
C ASP A 72 -7.84 9.99 -21.37
N GLY A 73 -7.18 10.79 -20.54
CA GLY A 73 -5.74 11.03 -20.52
C GLY A 73 -4.91 9.75 -20.36
N ALA A 74 -3.75 9.73 -21.02
CA ALA A 74 -2.84 8.59 -21.04
C ALA A 74 -2.08 8.41 -19.72
N LEU A 75 -1.83 7.15 -19.37
CA LEU A 75 -1.07 6.75 -18.19
C LEU A 75 0.45 6.90 -18.42
N THR A 76 1.21 7.19 -17.36
CA THR A 76 2.68 7.28 -17.38
C THR A 76 3.30 6.79 -16.06
N PHE A 77 4.58 6.45 -16.08
CA PHE A 77 5.38 6.17 -14.87
C PHE A 77 6.21 7.39 -14.43
N SER A 78 6.65 8.23 -15.38
CA SER A 78 7.39 9.49 -15.12
C SER A 78 6.50 10.76 -15.24
N TRP A 79 6.82 11.83 -14.50
CA TRP A 79 6.15 13.14 -14.68
C TRP A 79 6.73 13.86 -15.92
N PRO A 80 5.94 14.53 -16.79
CA PRO A 80 6.44 15.29 -17.94
C PRO A 80 7.61 16.26 -17.65
N ASP A 81 7.62 16.87 -16.46
CA ASP A 81 8.52 17.91 -15.97
C ASP A 81 9.58 17.42 -14.95
N GLU A 82 9.72 16.10 -14.77
CA GLU A 82 10.71 15.46 -13.90
C GLU A 82 12.14 15.61 -14.45
N GLU A 83 13.07 16.08 -13.61
CA GLU A 83 14.50 16.15 -13.95
C GLU A 83 15.07 14.73 -14.02
N TRP A 84 15.67 14.36 -15.16
CA TRP A 84 16.08 12.99 -15.41
C TRP A 84 17.53 12.73 -15.01
N ASP A 85 17.73 11.78 -14.10
CA ASP A 85 19.07 11.31 -13.71
C ASP A 85 19.63 10.35 -14.77
N TYR A 86 20.52 10.87 -15.61
CA TYR A 86 21.25 10.10 -16.63
C TYR A 86 22.47 9.33 -16.07
N GLU A 87 22.85 9.49 -14.80
CA GLU A 87 23.84 8.65 -14.14
C GLU A 87 23.18 7.38 -13.57
N ALA A 88 21.97 7.51 -13.00
CA ALA A 88 21.16 6.38 -12.54
C ALA A 88 20.44 5.63 -13.68
N ALA A 89 19.99 6.34 -14.73
CA ALA A 89 19.24 5.77 -15.86
C ALA A 89 19.78 6.26 -17.22
N PRO A 90 20.98 5.80 -17.63
CA PRO A 90 21.69 6.27 -18.84
C PRO A 90 21.02 5.90 -20.16
N GLU A 91 20.12 4.92 -20.17
CA GLU A 91 19.27 4.57 -21.31
C GLU A 91 18.28 5.71 -21.66
N GLY A 92 18.03 6.59 -20.70
CA GLY A 92 17.17 7.76 -20.85
C GLY A 92 15.68 7.46 -20.69
N ARG A 93 14.93 8.54 -20.46
CA ARG A 93 13.54 8.50 -20.03
C ARG A 93 12.60 7.63 -20.88
N GLU A 94 12.68 7.73 -22.21
CA GLU A 94 11.81 6.97 -23.11
C GLU A 94 12.01 5.45 -22.99
N ALA A 95 13.26 5.00 -22.76
CA ALA A 95 13.59 3.59 -22.58
C ALA A 95 13.10 3.07 -21.21
N CYS A 96 13.27 3.85 -20.15
CA CYS A 96 12.79 3.48 -18.82
C CYS A 96 11.25 3.51 -18.72
N GLU A 97 10.58 4.48 -19.35
CA GLU A 97 9.12 4.50 -19.46
C GLU A 97 8.62 3.24 -20.21
N ALA A 98 9.27 2.87 -21.33
CA ALA A 98 8.94 1.65 -22.06
C ALA A 98 9.19 0.36 -21.24
N ALA A 99 10.26 0.31 -20.44
CA ALA A 99 10.57 -0.84 -19.59
C ALA A 99 9.53 -1.05 -18.46
N HIS A 100 9.10 0.04 -17.80
CA HIS A 100 8.00 -0.04 -16.83
C HIS A 100 6.69 -0.50 -17.50
N TRP A 101 6.40 -0.01 -18.71
CA TRP A 101 5.25 -0.46 -19.48
C TRP A 101 5.31 -1.94 -19.88
N GLU A 102 6.48 -2.48 -20.24
CA GLU A 102 6.66 -3.90 -20.51
C GLU A 102 6.40 -4.74 -19.25
N GLN A 103 7.00 -4.37 -18.11
CA GLN A 103 6.81 -5.03 -16.81
C GLN A 103 5.34 -5.02 -16.37
N PHE A 104 4.71 -3.84 -16.35
CA PHE A 104 3.30 -3.68 -15.96
C PHE A 104 2.35 -4.45 -16.90
N SER A 105 2.59 -4.38 -18.22
CA SER A 105 1.80 -5.15 -19.20
C SER A 105 1.94 -6.66 -18.98
N ALA A 106 3.15 -7.15 -18.65
CA ALA A 106 3.40 -8.56 -18.37
C ALA A 106 2.71 -9.03 -17.08
N LEU A 107 2.76 -8.24 -15.99
CA LEU A 107 2.05 -8.52 -14.74
C LEU A 107 0.54 -8.65 -14.97
N LEU A 108 -0.08 -7.67 -15.63
CA LEU A 108 -1.51 -7.66 -15.94
C LEU A 108 -1.91 -8.84 -16.83
N THR A 109 -1.18 -9.06 -17.92
CA THR A 109 -1.48 -10.15 -18.88
C THR A 109 -1.32 -11.53 -18.23
N THR A 110 -0.35 -11.69 -17.33
CA THR A 110 -0.13 -12.94 -16.57
C THR A 110 -1.27 -13.22 -15.59
N ALA A 111 -1.81 -12.18 -14.94
CA ALA A 111 -2.98 -12.27 -14.07
C ALA A 111 -4.32 -12.34 -14.83
N GLY A 112 -4.31 -12.17 -16.16
CA GLY A 112 -5.51 -12.22 -17.02
C GLY A 112 -6.29 -10.90 -17.12
N PHE A 113 -5.72 -9.78 -16.65
CA PHE A 113 -6.32 -8.46 -16.73
C PHE A 113 -5.96 -7.73 -18.04
N PRO A 114 -6.85 -6.85 -18.56
CA PRO A 114 -6.53 -6.00 -19.69
C PRO A 114 -5.49 -4.94 -19.31
N VAL A 115 -4.58 -4.60 -20.23
CA VAL A 115 -3.65 -3.48 -20.07
C VAL A 115 -4.40 -2.15 -20.28
N PRO A 116 -4.43 -1.23 -19.30
CA PRO A 116 -5.17 0.02 -19.39
C PRO A 116 -4.41 1.02 -20.26
N LYS A 117 -5.13 1.88 -20.97
CA LYS A 117 -4.56 2.92 -21.85
C LYS A 117 -4.83 4.33 -21.33
N SER A 118 -5.92 4.50 -20.59
CA SER A 118 -6.28 5.74 -19.90
C SER A 118 -6.53 5.54 -18.41
N VAL A 119 -6.67 6.65 -17.69
CA VAL A 119 -7.13 6.66 -16.29
C VAL A 119 -8.50 5.99 -16.13
N ARG A 120 -9.39 6.14 -17.11
CA ARG A 120 -10.71 5.50 -17.13
C ARG A 120 -10.58 3.98 -17.16
N ASP A 121 -9.71 3.44 -18.03
CA ASP A 121 -9.41 1.99 -18.04
C ASP A 121 -8.82 1.53 -16.69
N LEU A 122 -7.93 2.33 -16.08
CA LEU A 122 -7.37 2.03 -14.75
C LEU A 122 -8.46 2.06 -13.65
N SER A 123 -9.47 2.93 -13.76
CA SER A 123 -10.59 2.97 -12.82
C SER A 123 -11.51 1.75 -12.92
N GLU A 124 -11.67 1.17 -14.11
CA GLU A 124 -12.37 -0.12 -14.29
C GLU A 124 -11.53 -1.31 -13.75
N LEU A 125 -10.19 -1.23 -13.80
CA LEU A 125 -9.33 -2.18 -13.08
C LEU A 125 -9.47 -2.06 -11.56
N TYR A 126 -9.54 -0.84 -11.01
CA TYR A 126 -9.79 -0.63 -9.56
C TYR A 126 -11.10 -1.27 -9.10
N LEU A 127 -12.16 -1.18 -9.91
CA LEU A 127 -13.43 -1.86 -9.67
C LEU A 127 -13.31 -3.39 -9.80
N THR A 128 -12.53 -3.88 -10.77
CA THR A 128 -12.27 -5.31 -11.00
C THR A 128 -11.46 -5.93 -9.85
N TRP A 129 -10.53 -5.17 -9.27
CA TRP A 129 -9.67 -5.56 -8.16
C TRP A 129 -10.30 -5.38 -6.78
N GLY A 130 -11.44 -4.68 -6.69
CA GLY A 130 -12.07 -4.35 -5.41
C GLY A 130 -11.36 -3.25 -4.60
N LEU A 131 -10.39 -2.55 -5.20
CA LEU A 131 -9.85 -1.30 -4.63
C LEU A 131 -10.94 -0.24 -4.50
N ALA A 132 -11.92 -0.29 -5.40
CA ALA A 132 -13.12 0.54 -5.37
C ALA A 132 -14.36 -0.30 -5.70
N SER A 133 -15.53 0.28 -5.45
CA SER A 133 -16.83 -0.25 -5.83
C SER A 133 -17.75 0.91 -6.21
N ARG A 134 -18.65 0.68 -7.18
CA ARG A 134 -19.73 1.62 -7.53
C ARG A 134 -21.10 0.95 -7.49
N GLU A 135 -22.08 1.66 -6.98
CA GLU A 135 -23.50 1.28 -6.93
C GLU A 135 -24.31 2.31 -7.75
N GLU A 136 -25.02 1.87 -8.78
CA GLU A 136 -25.89 2.76 -9.56
C GLU A 136 -27.25 2.93 -8.86
N THR A 137 -27.52 4.14 -8.37
CA THR A 137 -28.76 4.47 -7.65
C THR A 137 -29.67 5.37 -8.48
N PRO A 138 -30.97 5.53 -8.14
CA PRO A 138 -31.86 6.48 -8.81
C PRO A 138 -31.40 7.94 -8.75
N ASP A 139 -30.57 8.28 -7.75
CA ASP A 139 -29.99 9.61 -7.55
C ASP A 139 -28.61 9.77 -8.24
N GLY A 140 -28.11 8.70 -8.89
CA GLY A 140 -26.82 8.63 -9.59
C GLY A 140 -25.85 7.58 -9.02
N THR A 141 -24.61 7.58 -9.50
CA THR A 141 -23.58 6.61 -9.09
C THR A 141 -23.03 6.92 -7.70
N ARG A 142 -22.95 5.91 -6.84
CA ARG A 142 -22.36 6.00 -5.49
C ARG A 142 -21.07 5.21 -5.42
N TRP A 143 -20.02 5.78 -4.83
CA TRP A 143 -18.71 5.14 -4.73
C TRP A 143 -18.39 4.71 -3.29
N SER A 144 -17.66 3.60 -3.13
CA SER A 144 -17.12 3.13 -1.86
C SER A 144 -15.80 2.38 -2.05
N MET A 145 -14.88 2.49 -1.09
CA MET A 145 -13.63 1.72 -1.00
C MET A 145 -13.67 0.80 0.23
N PRO A 146 -12.98 -0.36 0.23
CA PRO A 146 -12.88 -1.22 1.41
C PRO A 146 -11.97 -0.57 2.47
N ALA A 147 -12.23 -0.84 3.76
CA ALA A 147 -11.47 -0.20 4.85
C ALA A 147 -9.98 -0.55 4.88
N ALA A 148 -9.61 -1.71 4.31
CA ALA A 148 -8.26 -2.06 3.90
C ALA A 148 -8.33 -2.53 2.43
N LEU A 149 -7.35 -2.13 1.64
CA LEU A 149 -7.20 -2.46 0.24
C LEU A 149 -6.61 -3.87 0.11
N PRO A 150 -7.08 -4.72 -0.82
CA PRO A 150 -6.38 -5.95 -1.15
C PRO A 150 -4.97 -5.62 -1.66
N LEU A 151 -4.00 -6.45 -1.28
CA LEU A 151 -2.58 -6.21 -1.57
C LEU A 151 -2.26 -6.54 -3.03
N PRO A 152 -1.26 -5.89 -3.67
CA PRO A 152 -0.86 -6.19 -5.03
C PRO A 152 -0.54 -7.68 -5.25
N GLY A 153 0.12 -8.34 -4.29
CA GLY A 153 0.46 -9.76 -4.33
C GLY A 153 -0.71 -10.73 -4.11
N GLU A 154 -1.90 -10.25 -3.72
CA GLU A 154 -3.11 -11.07 -3.66
C GLU A 154 -3.84 -11.15 -5.01
N LEU A 155 -3.57 -10.19 -5.90
CA LEU A 155 -4.26 -10.02 -7.18
C LEU A 155 -3.35 -10.21 -8.40
N LEU A 156 -2.05 -9.96 -8.26
CA LEU A 156 -1.07 -9.98 -9.34
C LEU A 156 0.05 -10.98 -9.03
N SER A 157 0.50 -11.70 -10.06
CA SER A 157 1.65 -12.61 -9.99
C SER A 157 2.96 -11.81 -9.97
N LEU A 158 3.26 -11.17 -8.83
CA LEU A 158 4.51 -10.44 -8.61
C LEU A 158 5.73 -11.37 -8.67
N ASP A 159 6.89 -10.82 -9.01
CA ASP A 159 8.16 -11.51 -8.86
C ASP A 159 8.62 -11.57 -7.39
N PRO A 160 9.57 -12.45 -7.03
CA PRO A 160 10.01 -12.61 -5.64
C PRO A 160 10.72 -11.39 -5.04
N GLU A 161 11.35 -10.54 -5.86
CA GLU A 161 12.11 -9.36 -5.39
C GLU A 161 11.15 -8.22 -5.03
N LEU A 162 10.19 -7.93 -5.91
CA LEU A 162 9.11 -6.97 -5.63
C LEU A 162 8.22 -7.45 -4.48
N THR A 163 7.91 -8.75 -4.40
CA THR A 163 7.18 -9.33 -3.26
C THR A 163 7.93 -9.07 -1.94
N ALA A 164 9.22 -9.43 -1.87
CA ALA A 164 10.03 -9.22 -0.69
C ALA A 164 10.20 -7.73 -0.33
N ARG A 165 10.24 -6.83 -1.33
CA ARG A 165 10.29 -5.37 -1.08
C ARG A 165 9.00 -4.85 -0.45
N LEU A 166 7.84 -5.26 -0.96
CA LEU A 166 6.53 -4.87 -0.41
C LEU A 166 6.31 -5.44 1.00
N ASP A 167 6.63 -6.72 1.21
CA ASP A 167 6.59 -7.32 2.55
C ASP A 167 7.56 -6.63 3.51
N GLY A 168 8.78 -6.32 3.07
CA GLY A 168 9.77 -5.58 3.86
C GLY A 168 9.30 -4.18 4.28
N MET A 169 8.64 -3.44 3.38
CA MET A 169 8.08 -2.12 3.70
C MET A 169 6.94 -2.20 4.73
N ARG A 170 6.06 -3.19 4.59
CA ARG A 170 4.95 -3.42 5.54
C ARG A 170 5.42 -3.93 6.90
N THR A 171 6.43 -4.80 6.92
CA THR A 171 6.96 -5.43 8.14
C THR A 171 7.96 -4.54 8.90
N GLY A 172 8.71 -3.69 8.21
CA GLY A 172 9.79 -2.87 8.81
C GLY A 172 9.37 -2.07 10.04
N PRO A 173 8.41 -1.12 9.94
CA PRO A 173 7.94 -0.33 11.08
C PRO A 173 7.34 -1.19 12.21
N LEU A 174 6.74 -2.33 11.86
CA LEU A 174 6.16 -3.26 12.83
C LEU A 174 7.24 -4.05 13.59
N LEU A 175 8.35 -4.34 12.91
CA LEU A 175 9.54 -4.98 13.46
C LEU A 175 10.33 -4.00 14.33
N ASP A 176 10.51 -2.75 13.90
CA ASP A 176 11.20 -1.71 14.66
C ASP A 176 10.55 -1.50 16.02
N ALA A 177 9.21 -1.36 16.08
CA ALA A 177 8.46 -1.24 17.34
C ALA A 177 8.63 -2.47 18.26
N LEU A 178 8.71 -3.67 17.69
CA LEU A 178 8.95 -4.92 18.45
C LEU A 178 10.39 -5.00 18.97
N ILE A 179 11.38 -4.59 18.16
CA ILE A 179 12.79 -4.56 18.54
C ILE A 179 13.05 -3.49 19.61
N ASP A 180 12.48 -2.29 19.48
CA ASP A 180 12.60 -1.22 20.48
C ASP A 180 12.09 -1.67 21.86
N HIS A 181 11.01 -2.45 21.92
CA HIS A 181 10.56 -3.08 23.16
C HIS A 181 11.56 -4.12 23.70
N LEU A 182 12.03 -5.05 22.84
CA LEU A 182 12.95 -6.11 23.25
C LEU A 182 14.33 -5.58 23.68
N VAL A 183 14.83 -4.51 23.05
CA VAL A 183 16.12 -3.87 23.36
C VAL A 183 15.96 -2.87 24.49
N GLY A 184 15.03 -1.92 24.39
CA GLY A 184 14.87 -0.79 25.30
C GLY A 184 14.26 -1.13 26.65
N ASP A 185 13.15 -1.90 26.66
CA ASP A 185 12.46 -2.26 27.91
C ASP A 185 13.01 -3.54 28.55
N LEU A 186 13.40 -4.53 27.73
CA LEU A 186 13.80 -5.86 28.21
C LEU A 186 15.32 -6.10 28.21
N GLY A 187 16.12 -5.25 27.56
CA GLY A 187 17.59 -5.32 27.60
C GLY A 187 18.20 -6.50 26.86
N GLU A 188 17.80 -6.71 25.60
CA GLU A 188 18.30 -7.78 24.71
C GLU A 188 18.19 -9.20 25.33
N PRO A 189 16.99 -9.63 25.77
CA PRO A 189 16.80 -10.94 26.38
C PRO A 189 17.02 -12.05 25.34
N ALA A 190 17.92 -12.99 25.62
CA ALA A 190 18.12 -14.17 24.77
C ALA A 190 16.86 -15.07 24.71
N GLU A 191 16.01 -15.03 25.75
CA GLU A 191 14.71 -15.70 25.77
C GLU A 191 13.66 -14.87 26.55
N THR A 192 12.44 -14.76 26.01
CA THR A 192 11.28 -14.15 26.68
C THR A 192 10.03 -15.04 26.65
N LEU A 193 9.41 -15.30 27.80
CA LEU A 193 8.16 -16.09 27.93
C LEU A 193 6.90 -15.20 27.88
N THR A 194 6.48 -14.83 26.68
CA THR A 194 5.40 -13.86 26.41
C THR A 194 4.15 -14.49 25.75
N SER A 195 3.24 -13.68 25.23
CA SER A 195 2.07 -14.01 24.38
C SER A 195 1.78 -12.83 23.45
N LEU A 196 1.02 -12.98 22.35
CA LEU A 196 0.80 -11.87 21.41
C LEU A 196 0.09 -10.69 22.10
N ASP A 197 -0.94 -10.97 22.91
CA ASP A 197 -1.67 -9.98 23.72
C ASP A 197 -0.74 -9.08 24.57
N ARG A 198 0.43 -9.59 24.97
CA ARG A 198 1.38 -8.89 25.84
C ARG A 198 2.39 -8.06 25.06
N LEU A 199 2.80 -8.54 23.89
CA LEU A 199 3.66 -7.79 22.99
C LEU A 199 2.87 -6.64 22.38
N ALA A 200 1.67 -6.89 21.85
CA ALA A 200 0.75 -5.87 21.35
C ALA A 200 0.45 -4.77 22.39
N ALA A 201 0.17 -5.16 23.64
CA ALA A 201 -0.04 -4.21 24.74
C ALA A 201 1.25 -3.47 25.22
N ALA A 202 2.44 -3.91 24.79
CA ALA A 202 3.71 -3.25 25.11
C ALA A 202 4.20 -2.34 23.98
N THR A 203 4.04 -2.77 22.73
CA THR A 203 4.42 -1.99 21.53
C THR A 203 3.34 -1.01 21.07
N GLY A 204 2.10 -1.19 21.51
CA GLY A 204 0.94 -0.38 21.10
C GLY A 204 0.31 -0.80 19.75
N GLN A 205 0.76 -1.91 19.17
CA GLN A 205 0.30 -2.48 17.89
C GLN A 205 -0.93 -3.39 18.08
N ASP A 206 -1.55 -3.84 16.98
CA ASP A 206 -2.50 -4.95 17.06
C ASP A 206 -1.79 -6.32 17.25
N VAL A 207 -2.56 -7.30 17.71
CA VAL A 207 -2.16 -8.70 17.84
C VAL A 207 -1.76 -9.33 16.50
N ASP A 208 -2.36 -8.91 15.38
CA ASP A 208 -2.06 -9.42 14.04
C ASP A 208 -0.77 -8.79 13.47
N ASP A 209 -0.53 -7.49 13.70
CA ASP A 209 0.73 -6.79 13.38
C ASP A 209 1.94 -7.45 14.06
N VAL A 210 1.81 -7.70 15.36
CA VAL A 210 2.84 -8.38 16.15
C VAL A 210 3.07 -9.81 15.65
N ARG A 211 2.02 -10.48 15.15
CA ARG A 211 2.18 -11.82 14.56
C ARG A 211 2.95 -11.74 13.24
N LEU A 212 2.73 -10.70 12.44
CA LEU A 212 3.45 -10.45 11.19
C LEU A 212 4.93 -10.12 11.45
N ALA A 213 5.24 -9.21 12.39
CA ALA A 213 6.60 -8.90 12.81
C ALA A 213 7.36 -10.12 13.40
N LEU A 214 6.68 -10.95 14.19
CA LEU A 214 7.25 -12.21 14.69
C LEU A 214 7.44 -13.27 13.61
N ALA A 215 6.60 -13.30 12.58
CA ALA A 215 6.79 -14.18 11.44
C ALA A 215 8.03 -13.78 10.63
N GLU A 216 8.27 -12.47 10.47
CA GLU A 216 9.43 -11.91 9.77
C GLU A 216 10.77 -12.12 10.52
N LEU A 217 10.76 -12.04 11.86
CA LEU A 217 11.93 -12.45 12.65
C LEU A 217 12.25 -13.95 12.50
N VAL A 218 11.25 -14.79 12.30
CA VAL A 218 11.43 -16.26 12.17
C VAL A 218 11.76 -16.67 10.73
N SER A 219 11.23 -15.99 9.71
CA SER A 219 11.61 -16.20 8.30
C SER A 219 13.09 -15.86 8.07
N SER A 220 13.56 -14.78 8.69
CA SER A 220 14.93 -14.26 8.58
C SER A 220 15.95 -15.02 9.43
N GLY A 221 15.50 -15.86 10.37
CA GLY A 221 16.36 -16.61 11.29
C GLY A 221 16.82 -15.83 12.53
N ASP A 222 16.50 -14.53 12.61
CA ASP A 222 16.80 -13.62 13.73
C ASP A 222 16.13 -14.05 15.06
N ALA A 223 15.03 -14.82 14.99
CA ALA A 223 14.37 -15.40 16.16
C ALA A 223 13.80 -16.80 15.91
N ARG A 224 13.41 -17.47 17.01
CA ARG A 224 12.70 -18.75 17.02
C ARG A 224 11.59 -18.73 18.05
N VAL A 225 10.40 -19.14 17.65
CA VAL A 225 9.23 -19.28 18.53
C VAL A 225 9.09 -20.74 18.96
N GLN A 226 8.86 -20.97 20.26
CA GLN A 226 8.68 -22.31 20.83
C GLN A 226 7.47 -22.41 21.78
N ARG A 227 6.89 -23.61 21.90
CA ARG A 227 5.94 -23.98 22.95
C ARG A 227 6.46 -25.17 23.73
N GLY A 228 6.82 -24.93 25.00
CA GLY A 228 7.53 -25.90 25.82
C GLY A 228 8.95 -26.10 25.29
N GLU A 229 9.16 -27.21 24.58
CA GLU A 229 10.41 -27.58 23.90
C GLU A 229 10.22 -27.72 22.37
N GLU A 230 8.99 -27.66 21.86
CA GLU A 230 8.68 -27.82 20.44
C GLU A 230 8.72 -26.46 19.71
N PRO A 231 9.28 -26.36 18.49
CA PRO A 231 9.12 -25.20 17.62
C PRO A 231 7.65 -24.92 17.32
N ALA A 232 7.26 -23.64 17.26
CA ALA A 232 5.90 -23.24 16.96
C ALA A 232 5.86 -22.21 15.81
N ASP A 233 4.89 -22.41 14.92
CA ASP A 233 4.61 -21.52 13.79
C ASP A 233 4.11 -20.15 14.28
N ALA A 234 4.92 -19.11 14.05
CA ALA A 234 4.64 -17.74 14.44
C ALA A 234 3.32 -17.22 13.83
N ALA A 235 3.10 -17.47 12.53
CA ALA A 235 1.91 -17.04 11.79
C ALA A 235 0.63 -17.75 12.24
N ARG A 236 0.72 -18.80 13.07
CA ARG A 236 -0.43 -19.53 13.66
C ARG A 236 -0.51 -19.44 15.19
N LEU A 237 0.17 -18.47 15.80
CA LEU A 237 0.07 -18.21 17.23
C LEU A 237 -1.30 -17.65 17.65
N ALA A 238 -2.08 -18.46 18.36
CA ALA A 238 -3.27 -17.99 19.09
C ALA A 238 -2.89 -16.99 20.19
N ALA A 239 -3.50 -15.80 20.15
CA ALA A 239 -3.01 -14.58 20.80
C ALA A 239 -2.73 -14.69 22.31
N HIS A 240 -3.71 -15.16 23.08
CA HIS A 240 -3.64 -15.35 24.54
C HIS A 240 -2.70 -16.47 25.00
N ARG A 241 -2.21 -17.32 24.10
CA ARG A 241 -1.40 -18.49 24.48
C ARG A 241 0.07 -18.13 24.55
N ARG A 242 0.68 -18.46 25.69
CA ARG A 242 2.10 -18.18 25.92
C ARG A 242 3.01 -19.01 25.01
N PHE A 243 4.14 -18.42 24.66
CA PHE A 243 5.23 -19.01 23.89
C PHE A 243 6.58 -18.46 24.41
N ARG A 244 7.67 -19.16 24.10
CA ARG A 244 9.04 -18.68 24.32
C ARG A 244 9.50 -18.06 23.01
N LEU A 245 9.86 -16.78 23.03
CA LEU A 245 10.61 -16.13 21.96
C LEU A 245 12.09 -16.27 22.31
N VAL A 246 12.87 -16.92 21.43
CA VAL A 246 14.33 -17.04 21.55
C VAL A 246 14.94 -16.16 20.46
N MET A 247 15.80 -15.22 20.84
CA MET A 247 16.41 -14.27 19.90
C MET A 247 17.85 -14.69 19.57
N ASP A 248 18.23 -14.60 18.29
CA ASP A 248 19.61 -14.70 17.84
C ASP A 248 20.17 -13.30 17.60
N TRP A 249 20.47 -12.59 18.70
CA TRP A 249 20.96 -11.21 18.65
C TRP A 249 22.23 -11.05 17.82
N GLN A 250 23.10 -12.08 17.77
CA GLN A 250 24.27 -12.04 16.91
C GLN A 250 23.87 -11.99 15.44
N HIS A 251 22.98 -12.90 14.99
CA HIS A 251 22.48 -12.91 13.61
C HIS A 251 21.78 -11.59 13.25
N TYR A 252 20.95 -11.08 14.15
CA TYR A 252 20.23 -9.82 13.97
C TYR A 252 21.17 -8.61 13.81
N HIS A 253 22.17 -8.46 14.69
CA HIS A 253 23.13 -7.36 14.60
C HIS A 253 24.06 -7.48 13.39
N GLU A 254 24.46 -8.69 13.00
CA GLU A 254 25.32 -8.92 11.83
C GLU A 254 24.60 -8.58 10.51
N ASN A 255 23.32 -8.96 10.37
CA ASN A 255 22.59 -8.82 9.10
C ASN A 255 21.74 -7.56 8.96
N ARG A 256 21.13 -7.03 10.04
CA ARG A 256 20.22 -5.87 9.95
C ARG A 256 20.87 -4.54 10.35
N ILE A 257 21.67 -4.49 11.42
CA ILE A 257 22.24 -3.21 11.92
C ILE A 257 23.37 -2.66 11.02
N GLN A 258 24.07 -3.49 10.24
CA GLN A 258 25.11 -3.01 9.32
C GLN A 258 24.52 -2.32 8.07
N VAL A 259 23.28 -2.62 7.69
CA VAL A 259 22.63 -2.06 6.49
C VAL A 259 22.21 -0.60 6.70
N THR A 260 21.83 -0.20 7.92
CA THR A 260 21.40 1.17 8.26
C THR A 260 22.54 2.21 8.32
N ARG A 261 23.70 1.91 7.72
CA ARG A 261 24.88 2.80 7.62
C ARG A 261 25.53 2.81 6.22
N GLY A 262 24.85 2.28 5.21
CA GLY A 262 25.18 2.48 3.78
C GLY A 262 24.71 3.84 3.29
#